data_AF-A0A7S3HR16-F1
#
_entry.id   AF-A0A7S3HR16-F1
#
_cell.length_a   1.000
_cell.length_b   1.000
_cell.length_c   1.000
_cell.angle_alpha   90.00
_cell.angle_beta   90.00
_cell.angle_gamma   90.00
#
_symmetry.space_group_name_H-M   'P 1'
#
loop_
_entity.id
_entity.type
_entity.pdbx_description
1 polymer ?
#
loop_
_entity_poly.entity_id
_entity_poly.type
_entity_poly.pdbx_seq_one_letter_code
_entity_poly.pdbx_strand_id
1 'polypeptide(L)'
;IAHAKMQEMIDNGQELPEYIRKYPVYYAGPAKTPAGKASGSFGPTTSGRMDTYVDSFQSRGGSMIMIGKGNRSKDVTKACQKYGGFYLGSIGGVAATLSESSI
;
A
#
# COMPACT_ATOMS: atom_id res chain seq x y z
N ILE A 1 1.67 10.60 2.84
CA ILE A 1 0.72 11.60 2.30
C ILE A 1 -0.66 10.98 2.10
N ALA A 2 -0.87 10.09 1.11
CA ALA A 2 -2.20 9.52 0.84
C ALA A 2 -2.82 8.83 2.08
N HIS A 3 -2.05 8.00 2.80
CA HIS A 3 -2.52 7.35 4.01
C HIS A 3 -2.88 8.35 5.12
N ALA A 4 -2.06 9.37 5.34
CA ALA A 4 -2.36 10.41 6.33
C ALA A 4 -3.68 11.14 6.02
N LYS A 5 -3.94 11.47 4.75
CA LYS A 5 -5.22 12.08 4.34
C LYS A 5 -6.42 11.15 4.56
N MET A 6 -6.28 9.86 4.27
CA MET A 6 -7.34 8.88 4.54
C MET A 6 -7.58 8.67 6.04
N GLN A 7 -6.53 8.79 6.86
CA GLN A 7 -6.67 8.79 8.31
C GLN A 7 -7.43 10.04 8.79
N GLU A 8 -7.07 11.22 8.29
CA GLU A 8 -7.79 12.46 8.61
C GLU A 8 -9.27 12.38 8.22
N MET A 9 -9.61 11.77 7.08
CA MET A 9 -11.00 11.48 6.70
C MET A 9 -11.70 10.63 7.76
N ILE A 10 -11.06 9.54 8.21
CA ILE A 10 -11.59 8.67 9.27
C ILE A 10 -11.80 9.45 10.57
N ASP A 11 -10.82 10.27 10.96
CA ASP A 11 -10.85 11.04 12.20
C ASP A 11 -11.98 12.08 12.17
N ASN A 12 -12.32 12.59 10.99
CA ASN A 12 -13.46 13.47 10.73
C ASN A 12 -14.80 12.72 10.53
N GLY A 13 -14.84 11.41 10.83
CA GLY A 13 -16.06 10.60 10.73
C GLY A 13 -16.47 10.22 9.30
N GLN A 14 -15.61 10.48 8.30
CA GLN A 14 -15.87 10.12 6.91
C GLN A 14 -15.52 8.65 6.63
N GLU A 15 -16.13 8.09 5.59
CA GLU A 15 -15.81 6.75 5.14
C GLU A 15 -14.49 6.69 4.36
N LEU A 16 -13.88 5.50 4.36
CA LEU A 16 -12.76 5.22 3.47
C LEU A 16 -13.19 5.22 2.01
N PRO A 17 -12.39 5.79 1.10
CA PRO A 17 -12.65 5.71 -0.33
C PRO A 17 -12.86 4.27 -0.80
N GLU A 18 -13.81 4.03 -1.71
CA GLU A 18 -14.14 2.67 -2.18
C GLU A 18 -12.92 1.92 -2.74
N TYR A 19 -12.02 2.62 -3.44
CA TYR A 19 -10.86 2.00 -4.09
C TYR A 19 -9.92 1.28 -3.10
N ILE A 20 -9.81 1.74 -1.84
CA ILE A 20 -8.95 1.09 -0.84
C ILE A 20 -9.61 -0.13 -0.20
N ARG A 21 -10.94 -0.23 -0.32
CA ARG A 21 -11.72 -1.39 0.14
C ARG A 21 -11.79 -2.48 -0.92
N LYS A 22 -11.76 -2.08 -2.19
CA LYS A 22 -11.96 -3.00 -3.33
C LYS A 22 -10.66 -3.60 -3.88
N TYR A 23 -9.54 -2.87 -3.84
CA TYR A 23 -8.31 -3.28 -4.51
C TYR A 23 -7.12 -3.40 -3.55
N PRO A 24 -6.12 -4.24 -3.87
CA PRO A 24 -4.85 -4.26 -3.14
C PRO A 24 -4.15 -2.90 -3.17
N VAL A 25 -3.49 -2.57 -2.05
CA VAL A 25 -2.79 -1.29 -1.88
C VAL A 25 -1.30 -1.48 -2.11
N TYR A 26 -0.79 -0.99 -3.23
CA TYR A 26 0.64 -1.01 -3.53
C TYR A 26 1.33 0.26 -3.01
N TYR A 27 2.25 0.08 -2.06
CA TYR A 27 3.05 1.15 -1.50
C TYR A 27 4.21 1.47 -2.44
N ALA A 28 4.00 2.43 -3.33
CA ALA A 28 5.00 2.85 -4.29
C ALA A 28 4.81 4.31 -4.70
N GLY A 29 5.83 4.86 -5.36
CA GLY A 29 5.78 6.16 -6.03
C GLY A 29 6.46 6.04 -7.39
N PRO A 30 5.77 6.25 -8.51
CA PRO A 30 6.36 6.06 -9.83
C PRO A 30 7.34 7.20 -10.15
N ALA A 31 8.40 6.87 -10.89
CA ALA A 31 9.22 7.87 -11.56
C ALA A 31 8.49 8.47 -12.78
N LYS A 32 9.08 9.50 -13.39
CA LYS A 32 8.57 10.08 -14.65
C LYS A 32 8.51 9.00 -15.73
N THR A 33 7.39 8.92 -16.44
CA THR A 33 7.20 7.98 -17.56
C THR A 33 7.96 8.47 -18.80
N PRO A 34 8.89 7.67 -19.35
CA PRO A 34 9.54 7.98 -20.62
C PRO A 34 8.55 7.97 -21.78
N ALA A 35 8.81 8.77 -22.82
CA ALA A 35 7.98 8.78 -24.03
C ALA A 35 7.94 7.38 -24.67
N GLY A 36 6.73 6.93 -25.04
CA GLY A 36 6.52 5.61 -25.67
C GLY A 36 6.61 4.41 -24.71
N LYS A 37 6.75 4.62 -23.40
CA LYS A 37 6.69 3.55 -22.39
C LYS A 37 5.39 3.64 -21.59
N ALA A 38 4.90 2.48 -21.11
CA ALA A 38 3.68 2.39 -20.31
C ALA A 38 3.84 3.03 -18.92
N SER A 39 5.02 2.88 -18.32
CA SER A 39 5.35 3.41 -17.00
C SER A 39 6.82 3.83 -16.90
N GLY A 40 7.11 4.78 -16.02
CA GLY A 40 8.46 4.95 -15.48
C GLY A 40 8.77 3.87 -14.44
N SER A 41 10.01 3.85 -13.94
CA SER A 41 10.42 2.94 -12.86
C SER A 41 9.46 3.01 -11.67
N PHE A 42 8.90 1.87 -11.26
CA PHE A 42 7.79 1.84 -10.30
C PHE A 42 7.90 0.70 -9.27
N GLY A 43 9.01 0.69 -8.52
CA GLY A 43 9.26 -0.29 -7.47
C GLY A 43 8.59 0.01 -6.12
N PRO A 44 8.56 -0.97 -5.20
CA PRO A 44 7.95 -0.82 -3.89
C PRO A 44 8.73 0.13 -2.99
N THR A 45 8.05 0.73 -2.02
CA THR A 45 8.67 1.50 -0.95
C THR A 45 8.55 0.79 0.41
N THR A 46 9.31 1.27 1.40
CA THR A 46 9.36 0.66 2.73
C THR A 46 8.00 0.67 3.42
N SER A 47 7.44 -0.51 3.68
CA SER A 47 6.09 -0.71 4.23
C SER A 47 5.93 -0.25 5.67
N GLY A 48 7.00 -0.33 6.48
CA GLY A 48 6.98 0.02 7.91
C GLY A 48 6.46 1.44 8.20
N ARG A 49 6.60 2.37 7.26
CA ARG A 49 6.09 3.75 7.40
C ARG A 49 4.56 3.86 7.38
N MET A 50 3.86 2.79 7.01
CA MET A 50 2.41 2.74 6.93
C MET A 50 1.79 1.88 8.03
N ASP A 51 2.58 1.30 8.93
CA ASP A 51 2.12 0.34 9.94
C ASP A 51 1.04 0.90 10.87
N THR A 52 1.15 2.18 11.26
CA THR A 52 0.21 2.85 12.15
C THR A 52 -1.21 2.98 11.59
N TYR A 53 -1.39 2.88 10.27
CA TYR A 53 -2.69 3.03 9.62
C TYR A 53 -3.44 1.70 9.44
N VAL A 54 -2.75 0.56 9.54
CA VAL A 54 -3.30 -0.73 9.09
C VAL A 54 -4.51 -1.17 9.90
N ASP A 55 -4.43 -1.14 11.24
CA ASP A 55 -5.56 -1.54 12.09
C ASP A 55 -6.79 -0.65 11.85
N SER A 56 -6.59 0.66 11.80
CA SER A 56 -7.66 1.62 11.52
C SER A 56 -8.32 1.36 10.16
N PHE A 57 -7.52 1.11 9.12
CA PHE A 57 -8.05 0.90 7.78
C PHE A 57 -8.77 -0.44 7.65
N GLN A 58 -8.18 -1.52 8.17
CA GLN A 58 -8.77 -2.87 8.10
C GLN A 58 -10.03 -3.00 8.94
N SER A 59 -10.13 -2.29 10.08
CA SER A 59 -11.36 -2.22 10.87
C SER A 59 -12.56 -1.67 10.07
N ARG A 60 -12.29 -0.96 8.97
CA ARG A 60 -13.28 -0.38 8.04
C ARG A 60 -13.29 -1.10 6.68
N GLY A 61 -12.73 -2.31 6.61
CA GLY A 61 -12.67 -3.12 5.40
C GLY A 61 -11.72 -2.59 4.31
N GLY A 62 -10.85 -1.64 4.63
CA GLY A 62 -9.86 -1.08 3.73
C GLY A 62 -8.47 -1.69 3.91
N SER A 63 -7.63 -1.62 2.89
CA SER A 63 -6.23 -2.06 2.97
C SER A 63 -6.08 -3.53 3.41
N MET A 64 -7.01 -4.38 2.96
CA MET A 64 -7.02 -5.80 3.30
C MET A 64 -5.84 -6.56 2.69
N ILE A 65 -5.39 -6.15 1.50
CA ILE A 65 -4.20 -6.71 0.85
C ILE A 65 -3.22 -5.56 0.60
N MET A 66 -2.01 -5.69 1.12
CA MET A 66 -0.98 -4.66 1.07
C MET A 66 0.25 -5.20 0.35
N ILE A 67 0.85 -4.40 -0.54
CA ILE A 67 2.02 -4.79 -1.32
C ILE A 67 3.11 -3.73 -1.09
N GLY A 68 4.32 -4.16 -0.73
CA GLY A 68 5.45 -3.23 -0.50
C GLY A 68 6.75 -3.96 -0.23
N LYS A 69 7.74 -3.31 0.39
CA LYS A 69 9.02 -3.96 0.74
C LYS A 69 9.44 -3.74 2.18
N GLY A 70 10.25 -4.67 2.67
CA GLY A 70 10.80 -4.66 4.03
C GLY A 70 9.86 -5.28 5.07
N ASN A 71 10.43 -5.53 6.24
CA ASN A 71 9.73 -6.08 7.39
C ASN A 71 8.77 -5.06 7.99
N ARG A 72 7.76 -5.55 8.71
CA ARG A 72 6.70 -4.75 9.35
C ARG A 72 6.63 -5.03 10.84
N SER A 73 5.98 -4.15 11.59
CA SER A 73 5.78 -4.29 13.03
C SER A 73 4.85 -5.46 13.36
N LYS A 74 4.89 -5.92 14.61
CA LYS A 74 3.98 -6.96 15.14
C LYS A 74 2.52 -6.50 15.12
N ASP A 75 2.27 -5.19 15.15
CA ASP A 75 0.89 -4.67 15.15
C ASP A 75 0.20 -4.90 13.80
N VAL A 76 0.97 -4.91 12.70
CA VAL A 76 0.45 -5.33 11.39
C VAL A 76 0.08 -6.81 11.39
N THR A 77 0.90 -7.67 12.00
CA THR A 77 0.58 -9.10 12.14
C THR A 77 -0.73 -9.29 12.90
N LYS A 78 -0.91 -8.58 14.03
CA LYS A 78 -2.14 -8.62 14.82
C LYS A 78 -3.35 -8.12 14.04
N ALA A 79 -3.23 -7.00 13.32
CA ALA A 79 -4.32 -6.45 12.51
C ALA A 79 -4.73 -7.44 11.41
N CYS A 80 -3.77 -7.97 10.65
CA CYS A 80 -4.03 -8.98 9.63
C CYS A 80 -4.72 -10.22 10.21
N GLN A 81 -4.28 -10.71 11.37
CA GLN A 81 -4.92 -11.83 12.06
C GLN A 81 -6.36 -11.49 12.51
N LYS A 82 -6.60 -10.27 12.99
CA LYS A 82 -7.90 -9.81 13.50
C LYS A 82 -8.93 -9.63 12.38
N TYR A 83 -8.53 -9.08 11.23
CA TYR A 83 -9.45 -8.71 10.16
C TYR A 83 -9.37 -9.60 8.92
N GLY A 84 -8.43 -10.56 8.87
CA GLY A 84 -8.22 -11.42 7.70
C GLY A 84 -7.43 -10.76 6.57
N GLY A 85 -6.49 -9.87 6.92
CA GLY A 85 -5.65 -9.16 5.96
C GLY A 85 -4.36 -9.89 5.58
N PHE A 86 -3.73 -9.44 4.49
CA PHE A 86 -2.48 -10.00 3.96
C PHE A 86 -1.46 -8.91 3.60
N TYR A 87 -0.18 -9.24 3.78
CA TYR A 87 0.94 -8.43 3.29
C TYR A 87 1.79 -9.26 2.33
N LEU A 88 1.97 -8.74 1.11
CA LEU A 88 2.76 -9.35 0.05
C LEU A 88 4.06 -8.56 -0.13
N GLY A 89 5.19 -9.21 0.16
CA GLY A 89 6.51 -8.61 0.00
C GLY A 89 6.95 -8.65 -1.46
N SER A 90 7.14 -7.47 -2.07
CA SER A 90 7.78 -7.31 -3.37
C SER A 90 9.30 -7.17 -3.22
N ILE A 91 10.03 -7.59 -4.25
CA ILE A 91 11.48 -7.41 -4.33
C ILE A 91 11.80 -5.91 -4.45
N GLY A 92 12.66 -5.41 -3.55
CA GLY A 92 13.14 -4.03 -3.59
C GLY A 92 14.33 -3.87 -4.53
N GLY A 93 14.45 -2.71 -5.19
CA GLY A 93 15.60 -2.36 -6.02
C GLY A 93 15.48 -2.68 -7.52
N VAL A 94 14.44 -3.41 -7.94
CA VAL A 94 14.23 -3.86 -9.33
C VAL A 94 13.18 -3.03 -10.09
N ALA A 95 13.11 -1.72 -9.82
CA ALA A 95 12.01 -0.85 -10.25
C ALA A 95 11.87 -0.70 -11.78
N ALA A 96 12.98 -0.68 -12.52
CA ALA A 96 12.96 -0.56 -13.98
C ALA A 96 12.45 -1.85 -14.65
N THR A 97 12.94 -3.02 -14.18
CA THR A 97 12.46 -4.33 -14.64
C THR A 97 10.97 -4.53 -14.35
N LEU A 98 10.53 -4.15 -13.14
CA LEU A 98 9.11 -4.19 -12.79
C LEU A 98 8.25 -3.36 -13.74
N SER A 99 8.68 -2.14 -14.09
CA SER A 99 7.92 -1.29 -14.99
C SER A 99 7.89 -1.77 -16.45
N GLU A 100 8.85 -2.59 -16.87
CA GLU A 100 8.91 -3.08 -18.25
C GLU A 100 8.15 -4.39 -18.46
N SER A 101 8.10 -5.25 -17.44
CA SER A 101 7.54 -6.61 -17.56
C SER A 101 6.22 -6.81 -16.81
N SER A 102 5.76 -5.84 -16.03
CA SER A 102 4.60 -6.03 -15.13
C SER A 102 3.61 -4.86 -15.10
N ILE A 103 3.84 -3.80 -15.88
CA ILE A 103 2.99 -2.61 -16.00
C ILE A 103 2.82 -2.27 -17.48
#